data_AF-A0A814US24-F1
#
_entry.id   AF-A0A814US24-F1
#
_cell.length_a   1.000
_cell.length_b   1.000
_cell.length_c   1.000
_cell.angle_alpha   90.00
_cell.angle_beta   90.00
_cell.angle_gamma   90.00
#
_symmetry.space_group_name_H-M   'P 1'
#
loop_
_entity.id
_entity.type
_entity.pdbx_description
1 polymer ?
#
loop_
_entity_poly.entity_id
_entity_poly.type
_entity_poly.pdbx_seq_one_letter_code
_entity_poly.pdbx_strand_id
1 'polypeptide(L)'
;MQIIHLLPNLISINIYSLEFYREISFLNQGYPTTSALEHAKNIKYVYLDTASTIKDIYFLMSFCPQMEYLSVECIENMNIQLFVKDILKKINQKHYEYLHLLCIYIRTADDQMIKQLNQMIYDEKLLLNYTIHRQSYNIYLKWK
;
A
#
# COMPACT_ATOMS: atom_id res chain seq x y z
N MET A 1 3.64 14.12 8.49
CA MET A 1 2.24 13.73 8.82
C MET A 1 1.61 14.45 10.02
N GLN A 2 2.26 15.46 10.63
CA GLN A 2 1.69 16.18 11.76
C GLN A 2 0.32 16.80 11.45
N ILE A 3 0.05 17.29 10.23
CA ILE A 3 -1.24 17.90 9.87
C ILE A 3 -2.50 17.02 10.11
N ILE A 4 -2.34 15.69 10.20
CA ILE A 4 -3.47 14.75 10.35
C ILE A 4 -4.21 14.94 11.68
N HIS A 5 -3.53 15.39 12.75
CA HIS A 5 -4.22 15.67 14.01
C HIS A 5 -5.24 16.81 13.89
N LEU A 6 -5.06 17.72 12.92
CA LEU A 6 -5.98 18.82 12.63
C LEU A 6 -7.17 18.40 11.76
N LEU A 7 -7.15 17.17 11.22
CA LEU A 7 -8.13 16.66 10.27
C LEU A 7 -8.74 15.34 10.78
N PRO A 8 -9.52 15.35 11.88
CA PRO A 8 -10.06 14.14 12.51
C PRO A 8 -10.97 13.31 11.59
N ASN A 9 -11.60 13.96 10.61
CA ASN A 9 -12.52 13.34 9.66
C ASN A 9 -11.85 13.00 8.32
N LEU A 10 -10.52 12.97 8.26
CA LEU A 10 -9.80 12.64 7.03
C LEU A 10 -9.98 11.16 6.70
N ILE A 11 -10.67 10.88 5.60
CA ILE A 11 -10.94 9.51 5.12
C ILE A 11 -9.95 9.09 4.03
N SER A 12 -9.40 10.05 3.29
CA SER A 12 -8.47 9.78 2.20
C SER A 12 -7.25 10.69 2.26
N ILE A 13 -6.10 10.13 1.89
CA ILE A 13 -4.86 10.88 1.74
C ILE A 13 -4.19 10.51 0.41
N ASN A 14 -3.73 11.54 -0.30
CA ASN A 14 -2.81 11.37 -1.42
C ASN A 14 -1.42 11.87 -1.00
N ILE A 15 -0.41 11.03 -1.20
CA ILE A 15 0.97 11.25 -0.82
C ILE A 15 1.81 11.15 -2.09
N TYR A 16 2.44 12.26 -2.47
CA TYR A 16 3.29 12.28 -3.66
C TYR A 16 4.50 11.34 -3.53
N SER A 17 5.24 11.45 -2.42
CA SER A 17 6.41 10.61 -2.14
C SER A 17 6.68 10.51 -0.65
N LEU A 18 7.23 9.38 -0.23
CA LEU A 18 7.73 9.14 1.13
C LEU A 18 9.25 9.22 1.24
N GLU A 19 9.98 9.56 0.16
CA GLU A 19 11.45 9.66 0.17
C GLU A 19 11.95 10.67 1.21
N PHE A 20 11.23 11.78 1.39
CA PHE A 20 11.54 12.80 2.41
C PHE A 20 11.52 12.24 3.85
N TYR A 21 10.75 11.19 4.10
CA TYR A 21 10.61 10.58 5.43
C TYR A 21 11.74 9.63 5.79
N ARG A 22 12.69 9.36 4.88
CA ARG A 22 13.84 8.49 5.14
C ARG A 22 15.03 9.22 5.77
N GLU A 23 15.20 10.50 5.47
CA GLU A 23 16.27 11.33 6.09
C GLU A 23 15.91 11.77 7.51
N ILE A 24 14.62 11.94 7.77
CA ILE A 24 14.09 12.25 9.10
C ILE A 24 13.77 10.92 9.77
N SER A 25 14.70 10.42 10.58
CA SER A 25 14.44 9.28 11.46
C SER A 25 13.23 9.56 12.36
N PHE A 26 12.03 9.15 11.93
CA PHE A 26 10.83 9.06 12.76
C PHE A 26 11.01 8.09 13.95
N LEU A 27 12.13 7.38 14.01
CA LEU A 27 12.56 6.60 15.17
C LEU A 27 13.15 7.49 16.29
N ASN A 28 13.63 8.70 15.99
CA ASN A 28 14.32 9.58 16.94
C ASN A 28 13.55 10.86 17.31
N GLN A 29 12.48 11.19 16.58
CA GLN A 29 11.53 12.23 16.99
C GLN A 29 10.19 11.54 17.19
N GLY A 30 9.65 11.65 18.41
CA GLY A 30 8.62 10.78 18.96
C GLY A 30 7.52 10.41 17.96
N TYR A 31 7.03 9.17 18.12
CA TYR A 31 5.81 8.64 17.52
C TYR A 31 4.81 9.77 17.20
N PRO A 32 4.08 9.70 16.06
CA PRO A 32 3.02 10.65 15.82
C PRO A 32 2.21 10.76 17.10
N THR A 33 1.96 11.99 17.56
CA THR A 33 1.24 12.23 18.82
C THR A 33 0.03 11.31 18.88
N THR A 34 -0.32 10.78 20.05
CA THR A 34 -1.43 9.81 20.19
C THR A 34 -2.68 10.23 19.39
N SER A 35 -2.98 11.53 19.35
CA SER A 35 -4.02 12.14 18.51
C SER A 35 -3.89 11.89 17.00
N ALA A 36 -2.70 12.01 16.41
CA ALA A 36 -2.48 11.79 14.99
C ALA A 36 -2.65 10.31 14.63
N LEU A 37 -2.18 9.39 15.50
CA LEU A 37 -2.39 7.94 15.32
C LEU A 37 -3.86 7.56 15.47
N GLU A 38 -4.58 8.15 16.42
CA GLU A 38 -6.02 7.94 16.57
C GLU A 38 -6.79 8.40 15.32
N HIS A 39 -6.51 9.59 14.81
CA HIS A 39 -7.18 10.07 13.59
C HIS A 39 -6.77 9.31 12.33
N ALA A 40 -5.54 8.80 12.26
CA ALA A 40 -5.09 8.00 11.12
C ALA A 40 -5.85 6.66 10.97
N LYS A 41 -6.51 6.18 12.03
CA LYS A 41 -7.43 5.03 11.95
C LYS A 41 -8.64 5.32 11.05
N ASN A 42 -9.02 6.58 10.86
CA ASN A 42 -10.16 6.94 10.01
C ASN A 42 -9.81 6.95 8.51
N ILE A 43 -8.51 6.89 8.17
CA ILE A 43 -8.05 6.93 6.78
C ILE A 43 -8.27 5.54 6.14
N LYS A 44 -9.16 5.50 5.15
CA LYS A 44 -9.56 4.30 4.41
C LYS A 44 -8.90 4.18 3.04
N TYR A 45 -8.65 5.32 2.39
CA TYR A 45 -8.11 5.36 1.01
C TYR A 45 -6.76 6.08 0.99
N VAL A 46 -5.70 5.33 0.71
CA VAL A 46 -4.34 5.86 0.62
C VAL A 46 -3.83 5.76 -0.81
N TYR A 47 -3.36 6.86 -1.35
CA TYR A 47 -2.72 6.96 -2.65
C TYR A 47 -1.26 7.36 -2.45
N LEU A 48 -0.34 6.62 -3.07
CA LEU A 48 1.09 6.90 -3.08
C LEU A 48 1.56 7.01 -4.53
N ASP A 49 1.80 8.24 -5.00
CA ASP A 49 2.16 8.52 -6.40
C ASP A 49 3.57 8.01 -6.75
N THR A 50 4.44 7.79 -5.77
CA THR A 50 5.76 7.21 -6.03
C THR A 50 6.19 6.36 -4.86
N ALA A 51 6.13 5.04 -5.04
CA ALA A 51 6.71 4.07 -4.11
C ALA A 51 8.12 3.70 -4.56
N SER A 52 9.13 4.17 -3.82
CA SER A 52 10.53 3.90 -4.14
C SER A 52 11.03 2.62 -3.46
N THR A 53 10.41 2.19 -2.34
CA THR A 53 10.69 0.89 -1.72
C THR A 53 9.49 0.27 -1.01
N ILE A 54 9.58 -1.03 -0.71
CA ILE A 54 8.61 -1.73 0.13
C ILE A 54 8.48 -1.14 1.55
N LYS A 55 9.52 -0.47 2.07
CA LYS A 55 9.48 0.18 3.39
C LYS A 55 8.42 1.28 3.46
N ASP A 56 8.19 1.96 2.34
CA ASP A 56 7.17 3.01 2.23
C ASP A 56 5.78 2.43 2.46
N ILE A 57 5.51 1.26 1.85
CA ILE A 57 4.25 0.52 2.04
C ILE A 57 4.10 0.08 3.49
N TYR A 58 5.16 -0.48 4.08
CA TYR A 58 5.11 -0.93 5.49
C TYR A 58 4.84 0.23 6.45
N PHE A 59 5.40 1.41 6.18
CA PHE A 59 5.11 2.62 6.93
C PHE A 59 3.63 2.98 6.83
N LEU A 60 3.07 3.04 5.62
CA LEU A 60 1.66 3.37 5.40
C LEU A 60 0.72 2.38 6.08
N MET A 61 0.99 1.08 5.98
CA MET A 61 0.20 0.06 6.66
C MET A 61 0.26 0.20 8.19
N SER A 62 1.39 0.65 8.73
CA SER A 62 1.54 0.90 10.17
C SER A 62 0.85 2.19 10.60
N PHE A 63 0.87 3.21 9.74
CA PHE A 63 0.35 4.53 10.04
C PHE A 63 -1.18 4.62 9.86
N CYS A 64 -1.74 3.97 8.83
CA CYS A 64 -3.17 3.88 8.54
C CYS A 64 -3.67 2.44 8.78
N PRO A 65 -3.85 2.00 10.04
CA PRO A 65 -4.08 0.58 10.35
C PRO A 65 -5.44 0.06 9.89
N GLN A 66 -6.43 0.93 9.62
CA GLN A 66 -7.73 0.54 9.08
C GLN A 66 -7.93 0.91 7.61
N MET A 67 -6.83 1.11 6.88
CA MET A 67 -6.84 1.34 5.45
C MET A 67 -7.51 0.17 4.74
N GLU A 68 -8.47 0.48 3.88
CA GLU A 68 -9.23 -0.49 3.08
C GLU A 68 -8.69 -0.58 1.65
N TYR A 69 -8.08 0.50 1.18
CA TYR A 69 -7.57 0.66 -0.17
C TYR A 69 -6.19 1.32 -0.18
N LEU A 70 -5.26 0.70 -0.90
CA LEU A 70 -3.94 1.25 -1.20
C LEU A 70 -3.76 1.33 -2.72
N SER A 71 -3.49 2.53 -3.23
CA SER A 71 -3.01 2.75 -4.59
C SER A 71 -1.55 3.15 -4.58
N VAL A 72 -0.74 2.53 -5.44
CA VAL A 72 0.69 2.80 -5.58
C VAL A 72 1.07 2.92 -7.04
N GLU A 73 1.76 4.00 -7.41
CA GLU A 73 2.53 4.05 -8.65
C GLU A 73 3.95 3.54 -8.43
N CYS A 74 4.30 2.50 -9.19
CA CYS A 74 5.61 1.89 -9.16
C CYS A 74 6.54 2.59 -10.15
N ILE A 75 7.77 2.87 -9.72
CA ILE A 75 8.81 3.42 -10.59
C ILE A 75 9.21 2.44 -11.70
N GLU A 76 9.71 3.00 -12.80
CA GLU A 76 10.25 2.23 -13.91
C GLU A 76 11.39 1.32 -13.42
N ASN A 77 11.41 0.06 -13.88
CA ASN A 77 12.35 -1.01 -13.50
C ASN A 77 12.14 -1.69 -12.13
N MET A 78 11.09 -1.36 -11.38
CA MET A 78 10.75 -2.13 -10.18
C MET A 78 10.34 -3.57 -10.56
N ASN A 79 10.86 -4.58 -9.84
CA ASN A 79 10.38 -5.95 -9.99
C ASN A 79 8.99 -6.07 -9.35
N ILE A 80 7.96 -5.91 -10.16
CA ILE A 80 6.56 -5.87 -9.73
C ILE A 80 6.14 -7.17 -9.04
N GLN A 81 6.58 -8.33 -9.54
CA GLN A 81 6.23 -9.61 -8.91
C GLN A 81 6.77 -9.69 -7.49
N LEU A 82 8.05 -9.35 -7.30
CA LEU A 82 8.66 -9.34 -5.97
C LEU A 82 8.01 -8.29 -5.06
N PHE A 83 7.73 -7.10 -5.60
CA PHE A 83 7.08 -6.03 -4.86
C PHE A 83 5.69 -6.42 -4.35
N VAL A 84 4.82 -6.95 -5.23
CA VAL A 84 3.49 -7.45 -4.87
C VAL A 84 3.59 -8.57 -3.84
N LYS A 85 4.49 -9.52 -4.08
CA LYS A 85 4.74 -10.63 -3.17
C LYS A 85 5.07 -10.16 -1.76
N ASP A 86 5.95 -9.17 -1.63
CA ASP A 86 6.35 -8.64 -0.32
C ASP A 86 5.18 -7.93 0.39
N ILE A 87 4.35 -7.17 -0.35
CA ILE A 87 3.13 -6.55 0.19
C ILE A 87 2.19 -7.64 0.73
N LEU A 88 1.90 -8.67 -0.07
CA LEU A 88 0.98 -9.74 0.32
C LEU A 88 1.49 -10.57 1.50
N LYS A 89 2.79 -10.89 1.52
CA LYS A 89 3.42 -11.54 2.68
C LYS A 89 3.27 -10.71 3.94
N LYS A 90 3.45 -9.39 3.84
CA LYS A 90 3.27 -8.49 4.98
C LYS A 90 1.83 -8.49 5.49
N ILE A 91 0.85 -8.44 4.57
CA ILE A 91 -0.58 -8.53 4.91
C ILE A 91 -0.86 -9.80 5.71
N ASN A 92 -0.39 -10.95 5.21
CA ASN A 92 -0.61 -12.23 5.87
C ASN A 92 0.10 -12.36 7.23
N GLN A 93 1.29 -11.78 7.39
CA GLN A 93 2.06 -11.86 8.65
C GLN A 93 1.48 -11.01 9.78
N LYS A 94 0.83 -9.90 9.44
CA LYS A 94 0.36 -8.90 10.41
C LYS A 94 -1.15 -8.87 10.56
N HIS A 95 -1.87 -9.73 9.81
CA HIS A 95 -3.33 -9.79 9.79
C HIS A 95 -3.94 -8.40 9.59
N TYR A 96 -3.58 -7.73 8.50
CA TYR A 96 -4.21 -6.46 8.13
C TYR A 96 -5.62 -6.71 7.59
N GLU A 97 -6.57 -6.90 8.51
CA GLU A 97 -7.95 -7.32 8.24
C GLU A 97 -8.76 -6.33 7.39
N TYR A 98 -8.41 -5.04 7.42
CA TYR A 98 -9.17 -4.01 6.72
C TYR A 98 -8.76 -3.85 5.26
N LEU A 99 -7.48 -4.04 4.94
CA LEU A 99 -6.98 -3.84 3.58
C LEU A 99 -7.50 -4.97 2.72
N HIS A 100 -8.34 -4.65 1.73
CA HIS A 100 -8.98 -5.62 0.85
C HIS A 100 -8.83 -5.28 -0.64
N LEU A 101 -8.24 -4.11 -0.95
CA LEU A 101 -8.03 -3.66 -2.32
C LEU A 101 -6.65 -3.00 -2.48
N LEU A 102 -5.81 -3.60 -3.32
CA LEU A 102 -4.53 -3.06 -3.75
C LEU A 102 -4.62 -2.67 -5.23
N CYS A 103 -4.26 -1.44 -5.55
CA CYS A 103 -4.14 -0.93 -6.91
C CYS A 103 -2.68 -0.59 -7.19
N ILE A 104 -2.17 -1.06 -8.32
CA ILE A 104 -0.79 -0.86 -8.72
C ILE A 104 -0.78 -0.26 -10.11
N TYR A 105 -0.33 0.98 -10.19
CA TYR A 105 -0.15 1.68 -11.45
C TYR A 105 1.24 1.42 -12.00
N ILE A 106 1.29 0.84 -13.20
CA ILE A 106 2.52 0.53 -13.94
C ILE A 106 2.27 0.85 -15.41
N ARG A 107 3.07 1.78 -15.97
CA ARG A 107 2.93 2.23 -17.37
C ARG A 107 3.10 1.11 -18.40
N THR A 108 3.84 0.07 -18.04
CA THR A 108 4.11 -1.11 -18.87
C THR A 108 3.22 -2.30 -18.51
N ALA A 109 2.14 -2.11 -17.74
CA ALA A 109 1.23 -3.19 -17.38
C ALA A 109 0.56 -3.79 -18.61
N ASP A 110 0.72 -5.09 -18.78
CA ASP A 110 0.10 -5.88 -19.82
C ASP A 110 -0.58 -7.13 -19.24
N ASP A 111 -1.28 -7.89 -20.08
CA ASP A 111 -2.01 -9.08 -19.66
C ASP A 111 -1.07 -10.23 -19.27
N GLN A 112 0.18 -10.23 -19.76
CA GLN A 112 1.18 -11.22 -19.36
C GLN A 112 1.60 -11.00 -17.90
N MET A 113 1.80 -9.75 -17.49
CA MET A 113 2.11 -9.39 -16.12
C MET A 113 0.98 -9.83 -15.16
N ILE A 114 -0.28 -9.66 -15.56
CA ILE A 114 -1.44 -10.16 -14.79
C ILE A 114 -1.37 -11.67 -14.61
N LYS A 115 -1.13 -12.43 -15.69
CA LYS A 115 -1.00 -13.89 -15.62
C LYS A 115 0.12 -14.32 -14.68
N GLN A 116 1.27 -13.66 -14.75
CA GLN A 116 2.42 -13.94 -13.89
C GLN A 116 2.12 -13.63 -12.42
N LEU A 117 1.48 -12.50 -12.13
CA LEU A 117 1.05 -12.15 -10.77
C LEU A 117 0.04 -13.16 -10.23
N ASN A 118 -0.98 -13.52 -11.02
CA ASN A 118 -1.99 -14.50 -10.64
C ASN A 118 -1.36 -15.87 -10.33
N GLN A 119 -0.43 -16.32 -11.19
CA GLN A 119 0.29 -17.57 -10.99
C GLN A 119 1.11 -17.56 -9.70
N MET A 120 1.86 -16.48 -9.46
CA MET A 120 2.67 -16.32 -8.25
C MET A 120 1.81 -16.29 -6.96
N ILE A 121 0.68 -15.59 -6.97
CA ILE A 121 -0.25 -15.56 -5.83
C ILE A 121 -0.83 -16.95 -5.56
N TYR A 122 -1.19 -17.69 -6.61
CA TYR A 122 -1.73 -19.05 -6.50
C TYR A 122 -0.69 -20.05 -5.97
N ASP A 123 0.49 -20.11 -6.60
CA ASP A 123 1.55 -21.08 -6.27
C ASP A 123 2.07 -20.90 -4.85
N GLU A 124 2.26 -19.64 -4.43
CA GLU A 124 2.75 -19.32 -3.09
C GLU A 124 1.62 -19.20 -2.05
N LYS A 125 0.36 -19.42 -2.45
CA LYS A 125 -0.82 -19.32 -1.58
C LYS A 125 -0.88 -18.00 -0.81
N LEU A 126 -0.60 -16.89 -1.50
CA LEU A 126 -0.47 -15.57 -0.88
C LEU A 126 -1.82 -14.91 -0.56
N LEU A 127 -2.89 -15.26 -1.27
CA LEU A 127 -4.23 -14.76 -0.98
C LEU A 127 -5.26 -15.85 -1.24
N LEU A 128 -6.34 -15.84 -0.47
CA LEU A 128 -7.53 -16.65 -0.69
C LEU A 128 -8.67 -15.77 -1.20
N ASN A 129 -9.57 -16.33 -2.02
CA ASN A 129 -10.78 -15.65 -2.50
C ASN A 129 -10.53 -14.27 -3.14
N TYR A 130 -9.46 -14.15 -3.92
CA TYR A 130 -9.08 -12.89 -4.57
C TYR A 130 -9.54 -12.84 -6.02
N THR A 131 -9.58 -11.62 -6.55
CA THR A 131 -9.72 -11.33 -7.98
C THR A 131 -8.59 -10.40 -8.40
N ILE A 132 -8.04 -10.64 -9.58
CA ILE A 132 -7.04 -9.78 -10.20
C ILE A 132 -7.53 -9.39 -11.59
N HIS A 133 -7.49 -8.10 -11.90
CA HIS A 133 -7.82 -7.61 -13.23
C HIS A 133 -7.03 -6.34 -13.56
N ARG A 134 -6.95 -6.02 -14.85
CA ARG A 134 -6.30 -4.83 -15.37
C ARG A 134 -7.33 -3.87 -15.93
N GLN A 135 -7.17 -2.59 -15.65
CA GLN A 135 -7.87 -1.51 -16.35
C GLN A 135 -6.84 -0.45 -16.76
N SER A 136 -6.57 -0.38 -18.06
CA SER A 136 -5.49 0.44 -18.63
C SER A 136 -4.12 0.07 -18.00
N TYR A 137 -3.51 0.99 -17.26
CA TYR A 137 -2.21 0.81 -16.59
C TYR A 137 -2.34 0.40 -15.12
N ASN A 138 -3.56 0.24 -14.62
CA ASN A 138 -3.83 -0.14 -13.24
C ASN A 138 -4.08 -1.64 -13.15
N ILE A 139 -3.38 -2.28 -12.22
CA ILE A 139 -3.62 -3.66 -11.81
C ILE A 139 -4.35 -3.62 -10.48
N TYR A 140 -5.56 -4.16 -10.44
CA TYR A 140 -6.39 -4.25 -9.25
C TYR A 140 -6.35 -5.66 -8.70
N LEU A 141 -6.00 -5.78 -7.43
CA LEU A 141 -6.05 -7.00 -6.66
C LEU A 141 -7.03 -6.79 -5.49
N LYS A 142 -8.13 -7.54 -5.49
CA LYS A 142 -9.19 -7.44 -4.48
C LYS A 142 -9.40 -8.77 -3.79
N TRP A 143 -9.53 -8.78 -2.47
CA TRP A 143 -9.84 -9.98 -1.67
C TRP A 143 -10.92 -9.70 -0.62
N LYS A 144 -11.30 -10.73 0.14
CA LYS A 144 -12.29 -10.66 1.23
C LYS A 144 -11.62 -10.71 2.58
#